data_AF-A0A6V7J312-F1
#
_entry.id   AF-A0A6V7J312-F1
#
_cell.length_a   1.000
_cell.length_b   1.000
_cell.length_c   1.000
_cell.angle_alpha   90.00
_cell.angle_beta   90.00
_cell.angle_gamma   90.00
#
_symmetry.space_group_name_H-M   'P 1'
#
loop_
_entity.id
_entity.type
_entity.pdbx_description
1 polymer ?
#
loop_
_entity_poly.entity_id
_entity_poly.type
_entity_poly.pdbx_seq_one_letter_code
_entity_poly.pdbx_strand_id
1 'polypeptide(L)'
;MTYIMMIMDAANLSASTHLASIIFASSQIIGCWLSTVTVDRFGRRPLLLFSTSGMALSYTALSIFFVMQHAHYNVTDYNWLPIVAVSMYSVAYSSGAGPLPMVVSNEAFNPELASLCHTIFLASFNTIAFIYTKFFPAIVAEIGLHNSFFIFVANCIAGFFIVLFLTPETKGKSIESIRGTLQGVGNKTNKTVEC
;
A
#
# COMPACT_ATOMS: atom_id res chain seq x y z
N MET A 1 2.10 1.35 -11.67
CA MET A 1 1.81 1.83 -13.05
C MET A 1 2.62 1.11 -14.12
N THR A 2 3.93 0.90 -13.94
CA THR A 2 4.84 0.36 -14.99
C THR A 2 4.40 -0.95 -15.66
N TYR A 3 3.74 -1.86 -14.93
CA TYR A 3 3.35 -3.18 -15.45
C TYR A 3 1.85 -3.38 -15.67
N ILE A 4 1.03 -2.34 -15.51
CA ILE A 4 -0.43 -2.47 -15.69
C ILE A 4 -0.77 -2.96 -17.10
N MET A 5 -0.07 -2.44 -18.11
CA MET A 5 -0.31 -2.84 -19.49
C MET A 5 0.02 -4.31 -19.73
N MET A 6 1.12 -4.80 -19.15
CA MET A 6 1.53 -6.20 -19.25
C MET A 6 0.52 -7.15 -18.57
N ILE A 7 0.00 -6.76 -17.41
CA ILE A 7 -1.00 -7.55 -16.67
C ILE A 7 -2.32 -7.62 -17.44
N MET A 8 -2.75 -6.50 -18.03
CA MET A 8 -3.99 -6.44 -18.82
C MET A 8 -3.84 -7.20 -20.14
N ASP A 9 -2.69 -7.13 -20.80
CA ASP A 9 -2.41 -7.90 -22.00
C ASP A 9 -2.39 -9.41 -21.71
N ALA A 10 -1.79 -9.82 -20.58
CA ALA A 10 -1.81 -11.21 -20.11
C ALA A 10 -3.23 -11.71 -19.77
N ALA A 11 -4.16 -10.82 -19.43
CA ALA A 11 -5.56 -11.14 -19.19
C ALA A 11 -6.42 -11.15 -20.48
N ASN A 12 -5.80 -11.20 -21.67
CA ASN A 12 -6.46 -11.16 -23.00
C ASN A 12 -7.29 -9.90 -23.26
N LEU A 13 -6.96 -8.78 -22.60
CA LEU A 13 -7.69 -7.51 -22.69
C LEU A 13 -6.99 -6.49 -23.61
N SER A 14 -6.18 -6.94 -24.57
CA SER A 14 -5.27 -6.12 -25.40
C SER A 14 -5.96 -4.92 -26.09
N ALA A 15 -7.22 -5.06 -26.52
CA ALA A 15 -7.99 -3.97 -27.14
C ALA A 15 -8.44 -2.87 -26.16
N SER A 16 -8.36 -3.13 -24.85
CA SER A 16 -8.83 -2.25 -23.78
C SER A 16 -7.71 -1.76 -22.85
N THR A 17 -6.44 -2.09 -23.11
CA THR A 17 -5.30 -1.74 -22.26
C THR A 17 -5.16 -0.22 -22.01
N HIS A 18 -5.42 0.60 -23.03
CA HIS A 18 -5.44 2.05 -22.90
C HIS A 18 -6.61 2.55 -22.03
N LEU A 19 -7.81 2.00 -22.23
CA LEU A 19 -9.00 2.34 -21.45
C LEU A 19 -8.84 1.91 -19.98
N ALA A 20 -8.28 0.73 -19.73
CA ALA A 20 -8.00 0.21 -18.40
C ALA A 20 -7.01 1.12 -17.64
N SER A 21 -6.01 1.66 -18.32
CA SER A 21 -5.06 2.61 -17.72
C SER A 21 -5.75 3.92 -17.32
N ILE A 22 -6.68 4.41 -18.15
CA ILE A 22 -7.47 5.61 -17.85
C ILE A 22 -8.42 5.35 -16.67
N ILE A 23 -9.10 4.20 -16.63
CA ILE A 23 -9.98 3.78 -15.53
C ILE A 23 -9.17 3.61 -14.22
N PHE A 24 -7.97 3.07 -14.30
CA PHE A 24 -7.07 2.97 -13.14
C PHE A 24 -6.68 4.36 -12.61
N ALA A 25 -6.34 5.29 -13.50
CA ALA A 25 -6.00 6.66 -13.12
C ALA A 25 -7.20 7.41 -12.52
N SER A 26 -8.40 7.25 -13.10
CA SER A 26 -9.60 7.89 -12.57
C SER A 26 -10.02 7.32 -11.21
N SER A 27 -9.97 5.99 -11.04
CA SER A 27 -10.22 5.34 -9.74
C SER A 27 -9.21 5.76 -8.68
N GLN A 28 -7.96 6.01 -9.06
CA GLN A 28 -6.95 6.54 -8.14
C GLN A 28 -7.34 7.92 -7.60
N ILE A 29 -7.80 8.83 -8.47
CA ILE A 29 -8.23 10.19 -8.08
C ILE A 29 -9.42 10.10 -7.12
N ILE A 30 -10.41 9.26 -7.43
CA ILE A 30 -11.57 9.03 -6.57
C ILE A 30 -11.13 8.45 -5.22
N GLY A 31 -10.20 7.51 -5.22
CA GLY A 31 -9.63 6.91 -4.02
C GLY A 31 -8.91 7.92 -3.13
N CYS A 32 -8.15 8.85 -3.71
CA CYS A 32 -7.53 9.96 -2.97
C CYS A 32 -8.58 10.87 -2.33
N TRP A 33 -9.64 11.22 -3.06
CA TRP A 33 -10.70 12.06 -2.51
C TRP A 33 -11.42 11.39 -1.34
N LEU A 34 -11.76 10.10 -1.49
CA LEU A 34 -12.36 9.29 -0.43
C LEU A 34 -11.41 9.12 0.77
N SER A 35 -10.10 9.00 0.50
CA SER A 35 -9.05 8.92 1.52
C SER A 35 -9.10 10.11 2.46
N THR A 36 -9.09 11.33 1.90
CA THR A 36 -9.02 12.57 2.68
C THR A 36 -10.20 12.67 3.64
N VAL A 37 -11.42 12.39 3.14
CA VAL A 37 -12.64 12.41 3.95
C VAL A 37 -12.61 11.33 5.04
N THR A 38 -12.08 10.15 4.73
CA THR A 38 -12.08 9.00 5.65
C THR A 38 -10.99 9.12 6.73
N VAL A 39 -9.84 9.71 6.39
CA VAL A 39 -8.70 9.95 7.29
C VAL A 39 -9.12 10.74 8.52
N ASP A 40 -9.93 11.79 8.31
CA ASP A 40 -10.32 12.72 9.37
C ASP A 40 -11.31 12.08 10.36
N ARG A 41 -12.08 11.08 9.92
CA ARG A 41 -13.09 10.40 10.77
C ARG A 41 -12.54 9.21 11.56
N PHE A 42 -11.83 8.30 10.89
CA PHE A 42 -11.54 6.98 11.45
C PHE A 42 -10.21 6.92 12.22
N GLY A 43 -9.28 7.85 11.94
CA GLY A 43 -7.93 7.82 12.51
C GLY A 43 -6.97 6.92 11.72
N ARG A 44 -5.67 7.02 12.03
CA ARG A 44 -4.59 6.59 11.12
C ARG A 44 -4.34 5.07 11.09
N ARG A 45 -4.39 4.40 12.25
CA ARG A 45 -4.15 2.95 12.38
C ARG A 45 -5.24 2.07 11.74
N PRO A 46 -6.54 2.24 12.04
CA PRO A 46 -7.57 1.41 11.42
C PRO A 46 -7.65 1.61 9.90
N LEU A 47 -7.31 2.80 9.41
CA LEU A 47 -7.27 3.07 7.98
C LEU A 47 -6.09 2.38 7.28
N LEU A 48 -4.92 2.31 7.91
CA LEU A 48 -3.79 1.50 7.41
C LEU A 48 -4.11 0.00 7.38
N LEU A 49 -4.77 -0.52 8.42
CA LEU A 49 -5.16 -1.93 8.46
C LEU A 49 -6.23 -2.23 7.40
N PHE A 50 -7.23 -1.37 7.25
CA PHE A 50 -8.29 -1.53 6.25
C PHE A 50 -7.72 -1.49 4.83
N SER A 51 -6.89 -0.50 4.50
CA SER A 51 -6.24 -0.39 3.20
C SER A 51 -5.35 -1.60 2.90
N THR A 52 -4.53 -2.05 3.86
CA THR A 52 -3.66 -3.22 3.67
C THR A 52 -4.46 -4.50 3.46
N SER A 53 -5.57 -4.67 4.19
CA SER A 53 -6.47 -5.81 3.98
C SER A 53 -7.17 -5.76 2.60
N GLY A 54 -7.60 -4.57 2.15
CA GLY A 54 -8.20 -4.39 0.82
C GLY A 54 -7.22 -4.63 -0.33
N MET A 55 -5.95 -4.27 -0.15
CA MET A 55 -4.89 -4.59 -1.10
C MET A 55 -4.62 -6.10 -1.16
N ALA A 56 -4.53 -6.77 0.00
CA ALA A 56 -4.33 -8.21 0.07
C ALA A 56 -5.46 -8.99 -0.63
N LEU A 57 -6.71 -8.59 -0.40
CA LEU A 57 -7.88 -9.18 -1.05
C LEU A 57 -7.84 -8.99 -2.57
N SER A 58 -7.52 -7.78 -3.04
CA SER A 58 -7.39 -7.49 -4.47
C SER A 58 -6.31 -8.33 -5.14
N TYR A 59 -5.14 -8.47 -4.51
CA TYR A 59 -4.06 -9.32 -5.04
C TYR A 59 -4.40 -10.81 -5.01
N THR A 60 -5.12 -11.27 -3.99
CA THR A 60 -5.57 -12.66 -3.89
C THR A 60 -6.57 -12.97 -5.02
N ALA A 61 -7.54 -12.09 -5.27
CA ALA A 61 -8.48 -12.24 -6.37
C ALA A 61 -7.77 -12.30 -7.73
N LEU A 62 -6.79 -11.42 -7.94
CA LEU A 62 -6.00 -11.38 -9.18
C LEU A 62 -5.14 -12.64 -9.36
N SER A 63 -4.50 -13.11 -8.28
CA SER A 63 -3.69 -14.33 -8.28
C SER A 63 -4.54 -15.57 -8.62
N ILE A 64 -5.72 -15.72 -8.01
CA ILE A 64 -6.66 -16.83 -8.29
C ILE A 64 -7.11 -16.80 -9.76
N PHE A 65 -7.47 -15.61 -10.28
CA PHE A 65 -7.88 -15.46 -11.67
C PHE A 65 -6.82 -15.97 -12.64
N PHE A 66 -5.58 -15.51 -12.44
CA PHE A 66 -4.46 -15.97 -13.25
C PHE A 66 -4.30 -17.49 -13.08
N VAL A 67 -4.33 -18.06 -11.86
CA VAL A 67 -4.15 -19.51 -11.65
C VAL A 67 -5.17 -20.33 -12.45
N MET A 68 -6.43 -19.87 -12.49
CA MET A 68 -7.48 -20.51 -13.30
C MET A 68 -7.20 -20.39 -14.81
N GLN A 69 -6.66 -19.26 -15.27
CA GLN A 69 -6.23 -19.07 -16.65
C GLN A 69 -5.10 -20.04 -17.04
N HIS A 70 -4.13 -20.28 -16.14
CA HIS A 70 -3.06 -21.26 -16.35
C HIS A 70 -3.55 -22.71 -16.35
N ALA A 71 -4.63 -23.00 -15.61
CA ALA A 71 -5.24 -24.33 -15.56
C ALA A 71 -6.11 -24.66 -16.79
N HIS A 72 -6.03 -23.85 -17.87
CA HIS A 72 -6.83 -23.96 -19.09
C HIS A 72 -8.36 -23.93 -18.87
N TYR A 73 -8.81 -23.33 -17.76
CA TYR A 73 -10.23 -23.10 -17.54
C TYR A 73 -10.71 -21.95 -18.43
N ASN A 74 -11.94 -22.05 -18.96
CA ASN A 74 -12.47 -21.00 -19.83
C ASN A 74 -12.85 -19.77 -18.99
N VAL A 75 -11.91 -18.84 -18.85
CA VAL A 75 -12.04 -17.60 -18.04
C VAL A 75 -12.56 -16.40 -18.84
N THR A 76 -13.01 -16.62 -20.08
CA THR A 76 -13.50 -15.56 -20.98
C THR A 76 -14.67 -14.77 -20.41
N ASP A 77 -15.54 -15.40 -19.62
CA ASP A 77 -16.66 -14.73 -18.94
C ASP A 77 -16.22 -13.85 -17.75
N TYR A 78 -15.00 -14.05 -17.23
CA TYR A 78 -14.48 -13.38 -16.05
C TYR A 78 -13.44 -12.29 -16.35
N ASN A 79 -13.27 -11.89 -17.62
CA ASN A 79 -12.32 -10.86 -18.03
C ASN A 79 -12.53 -9.48 -17.38
N TRP A 80 -13.69 -9.21 -16.78
CA TRP A 80 -13.94 -7.98 -16.01
C TRP A 80 -13.28 -8.00 -14.62
N LEU A 81 -12.98 -9.18 -14.07
CA LEU A 81 -12.49 -9.35 -12.70
C LEU A 81 -11.11 -8.72 -12.47
N PRO A 82 -10.10 -8.88 -13.37
CA PRO A 82 -8.81 -8.21 -13.22
C PRO A 82 -8.91 -6.68 -13.21
N ILE A 83 -9.82 -6.11 -14.01
CA ILE A 83 -10.02 -4.65 -14.09
C ILE A 83 -10.57 -4.12 -12.76
N VAL A 84 -11.57 -4.82 -12.20
CA VAL A 84 -12.16 -4.45 -10.91
C VAL A 84 -11.14 -4.63 -9.78
N ALA A 85 -10.40 -5.74 -9.76
CA ALA A 85 -9.39 -6.01 -8.73
C ALA A 85 -8.27 -4.95 -8.73
N VAL A 86 -7.76 -4.58 -9.91
CA VAL A 86 -6.72 -3.54 -10.04
C VAL A 86 -7.25 -2.16 -9.66
N SER A 87 -8.50 -1.85 -9.97
CA SER A 87 -9.17 -0.60 -9.56
C SER A 87 -9.38 -0.53 -8.05
N MET A 88 -9.86 -1.63 -7.43
CA MET A 88 -10.04 -1.73 -5.98
C MET A 88 -8.70 -1.62 -5.25
N TYR A 89 -7.65 -2.26 -5.77
CA TYR A 89 -6.28 -2.09 -5.27
C TYR A 89 -5.85 -0.62 -5.33
N SER A 90 -6.09 0.09 -6.45
CA SER A 90 -5.73 1.51 -6.60
C SER A 90 -6.37 2.37 -5.52
N VAL A 91 -7.67 2.18 -5.29
CA VAL A 91 -8.45 2.91 -4.28
C VAL A 91 -7.94 2.59 -2.88
N ALA A 92 -7.68 1.32 -2.58
CA ALA A 92 -7.16 0.90 -1.28
C ALA A 92 -5.73 1.42 -1.02
N TYR A 93 -4.88 1.45 -2.03
CA TYR A 93 -3.52 1.99 -1.91
C TYR A 93 -3.53 3.50 -1.67
N SER A 94 -4.34 4.23 -2.44
CA SER A 94 -4.52 5.68 -2.29
C SER A 94 -5.15 6.07 -0.96
N SER A 95 -5.99 5.20 -0.37
CA SER A 95 -6.71 5.50 0.86
C SER A 95 -5.87 5.47 2.13
N GLY A 96 -4.65 4.92 2.08
CA GLY A 96 -3.84 4.90 3.29
C GLY A 96 -2.40 4.49 3.12
N ALA A 97 -2.13 3.41 2.38
CA ALA A 97 -0.79 2.85 2.30
C ALA A 97 0.25 3.81 1.69
N GLY A 98 -0.18 4.72 0.79
CA GLY A 98 0.67 5.76 0.24
C GLY A 98 0.95 6.92 1.21
N PRO A 99 -0.06 7.73 1.60
CA PRO A 99 0.18 8.97 2.34
C PRO A 99 0.39 8.77 3.85
N LEU A 100 -0.22 7.76 4.47
CA LEU A 100 -0.22 7.63 5.94
C LEU A 100 1.18 7.43 6.55
N PRO A 101 2.08 6.59 5.98
CA PRO A 101 3.43 6.45 6.54
C PRO A 101 4.22 7.76 6.52
N MET A 102 4.03 8.60 5.50
CA MET A 102 4.66 9.92 5.42
C MET A 102 4.09 10.87 6.48
N VAL A 103 2.77 10.86 6.69
CA VAL A 103 2.13 11.68 7.72
C VAL A 103 2.58 11.25 9.12
N VAL A 104 2.59 9.94 9.40
CA VAL A 104 3.01 9.40 10.70
C VAL A 104 4.48 9.72 11.00
N SER A 105 5.36 9.67 9.98
CA SER A 105 6.77 10.03 10.14
C SER A 105 6.95 11.51 10.50
N ASN A 106 6.20 12.41 9.87
CA ASN A 106 6.21 13.84 10.21
C ASN A 106 5.72 14.14 11.63
N GLU A 107 4.86 13.29 12.20
CA GLU A 107 4.33 13.45 13.55
C GLU A 107 5.25 12.88 14.62
N ALA A 108 5.90 11.75 14.31
CA ALA A 108 6.83 11.09 15.20
C ALA A 108 8.13 11.89 15.40
N PHE A 109 8.60 12.58 14.35
CA PHE A 109 9.90 13.25 14.34
C PHE A 109 9.79 14.79 14.31
N ASN A 110 10.89 15.48 14.61
CA ASN A 110 11.01 16.91 14.35
C ASN A 110 11.07 17.16 12.83
N PRO A 111 10.60 18.31 12.31
CA PRO A 111 10.54 18.59 10.87
C PRO A 111 11.87 18.38 10.14
N GLU A 112 12.98 18.71 10.80
CA GLU A 112 14.34 18.55 10.27
C GLU A 112 14.80 17.09 10.18
N LEU A 113 14.38 16.23 11.11
CA LEU A 113 14.67 14.79 11.06
C LEU A 113 13.69 14.05 10.14
N ALA A 114 12.44 14.49 10.07
CA ALA A 114 11.42 13.91 9.22
C ALA A 114 11.81 14.04 7.73
N SER A 115 12.37 15.19 7.32
CA SER A 115 12.85 15.37 5.95
C SER A 115 13.97 14.39 5.57
N LEU A 116 14.95 14.16 6.47
CA LEU A 116 16.01 13.17 6.28
C LEU A 116 15.45 11.73 6.19
N CYS A 117 14.52 11.37 7.08
CA CYS A 117 13.83 10.07 7.03
C CYS A 117 13.09 9.88 5.69
N HIS A 118 12.42 10.92 5.20
CA HIS A 118 11.71 10.87 3.92
C HIS A 118 12.67 10.70 2.75
N THR A 119 13.81 11.39 2.74
CA THR A 119 14.83 11.22 1.70
C THR A 119 15.40 9.80 1.68
N ILE A 120 15.74 9.23 2.84
CA ILE A 120 16.27 7.85 2.94
C ILE A 120 15.21 6.84 2.50
N PHE A 121 13.96 7.03 2.95
CA PHE A 121 12.83 6.19 2.56
C PHE A 121 12.61 6.23 1.05
N LEU A 122 12.55 7.43 0.46
CA LEU A 122 12.33 7.61 -0.96
C LEU A 122 13.49 7.05 -1.80
N ALA A 123 14.73 7.25 -1.37
CA ALA A 123 15.90 6.68 -2.02
C ALA A 123 15.82 5.14 -2.02
N SER A 124 15.60 4.54 -0.85
CA SER A 124 15.46 3.09 -0.70
C SER A 124 14.30 2.53 -1.54
N PHE A 125 13.15 3.21 -1.52
CA PHE A 125 11.97 2.84 -2.31
C PHE A 125 12.27 2.88 -3.81
N ASN A 126 12.93 3.93 -4.30
CA ASN A 126 13.28 4.04 -5.72
C ASN A 126 14.32 3.00 -6.13
N THR A 127 15.30 2.68 -5.28
CA THR A 127 16.27 1.62 -5.54
C THR A 127 15.58 0.26 -5.67
N ILE A 128 14.68 -0.07 -4.75
CA ILE A 128 13.89 -1.32 -4.81
C ILE A 128 12.99 -1.32 -6.06
N ALA A 129 12.34 -0.20 -6.38
CA ALA A 129 11.50 -0.08 -7.57
C ALA A 129 12.30 -0.25 -8.87
N PHE A 130 13.54 0.24 -8.92
CA PHE A 130 14.44 0.04 -10.06
C PHE A 130 14.84 -1.43 -10.22
N ILE A 131 15.25 -2.09 -9.13
CA ILE A 131 15.56 -3.52 -9.12
C ILE A 131 14.34 -4.30 -9.60
N TYR A 132 13.17 -4.04 -9.02
CA TYR A 132 11.93 -4.69 -9.44
C TYR A 132 11.66 -4.47 -10.92
N THR A 133 11.82 -3.24 -11.42
CA THR A 133 11.55 -2.92 -12.82
C THR A 133 12.52 -3.62 -13.79
N LYS A 134 13.74 -3.93 -13.35
CA LYS A 134 14.73 -4.65 -14.17
C LYS A 134 14.53 -6.16 -14.12
N PHE A 135 14.25 -6.73 -12.95
CA PHE A 135 14.18 -8.17 -12.77
C PHE A 135 12.78 -8.76 -12.98
N PHE A 136 11.72 -7.96 -12.87
CA PHE A 136 10.34 -8.46 -13.01
C PHE A 136 10.06 -9.16 -14.35
N PRO A 137 10.50 -8.68 -15.53
CA PRO A 137 10.30 -9.41 -16.78
C PRO A 137 10.96 -10.80 -16.79
N ALA A 138 12.16 -10.92 -16.20
CA ALA A 138 12.86 -12.21 -16.07
C ALA A 138 12.13 -13.16 -15.10
N ILE A 139 11.63 -12.63 -13.98
CA ILE A 139 10.85 -13.40 -13.01
C ILE A 139 9.54 -13.91 -13.62
N VAL A 140 8.85 -13.08 -14.39
CA VAL A 140 7.62 -13.48 -15.08
C VAL A 140 7.89 -14.54 -16.13
N ALA A 141 9.02 -14.48 -16.84
CA ALA A 141 9.40 -15.48 -17.84
C ALA A 141 9.68 -16.86 -17.22
N GLU A 142 10.33 -16.90 -16.05
CA GLU A 142 10.75 -18.15 -15.39
C GLU A 142 9.66 -18.76 -14.49
N ILE A 143 8.98 -17.93 -13.69
CA ILE A 143 8.10 -18.39 -12.60
C ILE A 143 6.62 -18.15 -12.93
N GLY A 144 6.34 -17.39 -13.98
CA GLY A 144 4.99 -17.04 -14.41
C GLY A 144 4.35 -15.90 -13.60
N LEU A 145 3.35 -15.27 -14.21
CA LEU A 145 2.59 -14.17 -13.62
C LEU A 145 1.88 -14.61 -12.32
N HIS A 146 1.38 -15.84 -12.30
CA HIS A 146 0.67 -16.50 -11.20
C HIS A 146 1.41 -16.43 -9.86
N ASN A 147 2.63 -16.94 -9.85
CA ASN A 147 3.46 -17.05 -8.65
C ASN A 147 3.98 -15.69 -8.20
N SER A 148 4.20 -14.77 -9.15
CA SER A 148 4.59 -13.40 -8.86
C SER A 148 3.54 -12.67 -8.01
N PHE A 149 2.24 -12.90 -8.27
CA PHE A 149 1.16 -12.32 -7.45
C PHE A 149 1.05 -12.92 -6.05
N PHE A 150 1.38 -14.20 -5.86
CA PHE A 150 1.42 -14.79 -4.52
C PHE A 150 2.48 -14.14 -3.63
N ILE A 151 3.63 -13.76 -4.19
CA ILE A 151 4.68 -13.04 -3.46
C ILE A 151 4.15 -11.69 -2.96
N PHE A 152 3.35 -10.99 -3.79
CA PHE A 152 2.71 -9.74 -3.39
C PHE A 152 1.66 -9.93 -2.29
N VAL A 153 0.84 -10.98 -2.37
CA VAL A 153 -0.12 -11.32 -1.29
C VAL A 153 0.63 -11.56 0.03
N ALA A 154 1.71 -12.36 0.00
CA ALA A 154 2.54 -12.60 1.17
C ALA A 154 3.14 -11.31 1.74
N ASN A 155 3.59 -10.40 0.87
CA ASN A 155 4.12 -9.10 1.28
C ASN A 155 3.03 -8.23 1.94
N CYS A 156 1.82 -8.19 1.38
CA CYS A 156 0.70 -7.47 2.00
C CYS A 156 0.32 -8.04 3.37
N ILE A 157 0.34 -9.36 3.54
CA ILE A 157 0.08 -10.01 4.83
C ILE A 157 1.17 -9.66 5.83
N ALA A 158 2.44 -9.73 5.44
CA ALA A 158 3.56 -9.31 6.29
C ALA A 158 3.43 -7.83 6.69
N GLY A 159 3.08 -6.96 5.72
CA GLY A 159 2.81 -5.54 5.97
C GLY A 159 1.65 -5.33 6.95
N PHE A 160 0.58 -6.11 6.85
CA PHE A 160 -0.55 -6.06 7.78
C PHE A 160 -0.11 -6.36 9.23
N PHE A 161 0.68 -7.41 9.43
CA PHE A 161 1.22 -7.74 10.75
C PHE A 161 2.19 -6.68 11.27
N ILE A 162 3.07 -6.15 10.40
CA ILE A 162 3.96 -5.06 10.77
C ILE A 162 3.17 -3.84 11.22
N VAL A 163 2.12 -3.44 10.49
CA VAL A 163 1.25 -2.33 10.92
C VAL A 163 0.56 -2.65 12.24
N LEU A 164 0.09 -3.89 12.40
CA LEU A 164 -0.63 -4.30 13.60
C LEU A 164 0.24 -4.25 14.87
N PHE A 165 1.49 -4.71 14.79
CA PHE A 165 2.41 -4.78 15.93
C PHE A 165 3.27 -3.53 16.13
N LEU A 166 3.74 -2.92 15.04
CA LEU A 166 4.75 -1.86 15.08
C LEU A 166 4.14 -0.45 15.09
N THR A 167 2.86 -0.28 14.73
CA THR A 167 2.21 1.04 14.70
C THR A 167 1.41 1.28 15.98
N PRO A 168 1.91 2.09 16.93
CA PRO A 168 1.12 2.52 18.08
C PRO A 168 -0.02 3.45 17.64
N GLU A 169 -1.16 3.40 18.34
CA GLU A 169 -2.29 4.28 18.03
C GLU A 169 -1.95 5.76 18.29
N THR A 170 -1.98 6.54 17.20
CA THR A 170 -1.76 8.00 17.22
C THR A 170 -3.05 8.81 17.37
N LYS A 171 -4.23 8.16 17.41
CA LYS A 171 -5.52 8.86 17.51
C LYS A 171 -5.73 9.39 18.93
N GLY A 172 -5.83 10.72 19.07
CA GLY A 172 -6.23 11.38 20.33
C GLY A 172 -5.12 11.58 21.37
N LYS A 173 -3.85 11.34 21.03
CA LYS A 173 -2.70 11.71 21.88
C LYS A 173 -2.07 13.01 21.39
N SER A 174 -1.66 13.89 22.31
CA SER A 174 -0.93 15.10 21.94
C SER A 174 0.41 14.72 21.29
N ILE A 175 0.88 15.56 20.36
CA ILE A 175 2.16 15.34 19.65
C ILE A 175 3.31 15.23 20.66
N GLU A 176 3.23 15.95 21.78
CA GLU A 176 4.21 15.91 22.88
C GLU A 176 4.22 14.55 23.61
N SER A 177 3.06 13.92 23.81
CA SER A 177 2.97 12.58 24.43
C SER A 177 3.55 11.48 23.54
N ILE A 178 3.35 11.59 22.23
CA ILE A 178 3.89 10.64 21.24
C ILE A 178 5.42 10.78 21.18
N ARG A 179 5.93 12.02 21.10
CA ARG A 179 7.37 12.31 21.14
C ARG A 179 8.00 11.85 22.46
N GLY A 180 7.36 12.07 23.60
CA GLY A 180 7.85 11.62 24.91
C GLY A 180 7.92 10.09 25.05
N THR A 181 6.95 9.36 24.47
CA THR A 181 6.95 7.89 24.47
C THR A 181 8.04 7.32 23.55
N LEU A 182 8.26 7.93 22.38
CA LEU A 182 9.28 7.50 21.41
C LEU A 182 10.71 7.88 21.83
N GLN A 183 10.89 8.99 22.55
CA GLN A 183 12.20 9.44 23.06
C GLN A 183 12.63 8.74 24.36
N GLY A 184 11.81 7.84 24.92
CA GLY A 184 12.18 7.12 26.14
C GLY A 184 12.36 8.03 27.36
N VAL A 185 11.71 9.19 27.40
CA VAL A 185 11.73 10.05 28.60
C VAL A 185 10.75 9.45 29.60
N GLY A 186 11.26 8.49 30.38
CA GLY A 186 10.64 8.08 31.63
C GLY A 186 10.45 9.31 32.51
N ASN A 187 9.19 9.68 32.69
CA ASN A 187 8.59 10.32 33.87
C ASN A 187 9.61 10.82 34.93
N LYS A 188 10.24 11.98 34.69
CA LYS A 188 11.06 12.69 35.67
C LYS A 188 10.85 14.21 35.59
N THR A 189 9.59 14.66 35.68
CA THR A 189 9.32 16.08 35.96
C THR A 189 7.98 16.25 36.68
N ASN A 190 7.79 15.52 37.79
CA ASN A 190 6.71 15.83 38.72
C ASN A 190 7.19 15.85 40.18
N LYS A 191 8.37 16.45 40.41
CA LYS A 191 8.84 16.94 41.72
C LYS A 191 9.69 18.18 41.50
N THR A 192 9.48 19.21 42.31
CA THR A 192 10.00 20.59 42.24
C THR A 192 9.29 21.42 41.15
N VAL A 193 8.35 22.31 41.45
CA VAL A 193 8.41 23.39 42.45
C VAL A 193 7.02 23.65 43.05
N GLU A 194 6.75 23.08 44.23
CA GLU A 194 5.97 23.76 45.28
C GLU A 194 6.98 24.02 46.40
N CYS A 195 7.34 25.29 46.57
CA CYS A 195 7.80 25.97 47.78
C CYS A 195 8.11 27.43 47.41
#